data_AF-A0A940Q6K7-F1
#
_entry.id   AF-A0A940Q6K7-F1
#
_cell.length_a   1.000
_cell.length_b   1.000
_cell.length_c   1.000
_cell.angle_alpha   90.00
_cell.angle_beta   90.00
_cell.angle_gamma   90.00
#
_symmetry.space_group_name_H-M   'P 1'
#
loop_
_entity.id
_entity.type
_entity.pdbx_description
1 polymer ?
#
loop_
_entity_poly.entity_id
_entity_poly.type
_entity_poly.pdbx_seq_one_letter_code
_entity_poly.pdbx_strand_id
1 'polypeptide(L)'
;MKFCINCGNDIDNDRVICCDCEKNADLEALCERVGRFNAKTCEDYQLLRAAKEFIDPYSVRNLVFPISESLEKSRREYIRLKSMLYFGRLKKESSRWLYEKAPLMLEGNLSCDEKMQVKGALFTAYHYDYDYFKAEEIAEEIICEGGYDGYVRYNLAEYYVNTRRYAQAEDILKKGLEMYSEDDKTVDCYNELLSKSSKRQLGKENGGIVEYIPAAPENKKLYTEFMNSLGIEVRMPEPKAKAPVIDKIAKGDYPEFPQERNAGFKTFVAYDLETTGLHPDRESIIEIGAVRVVDGEVTENEKFIFRTFVHPYKRRISEEITALTGITNEMVRDAPQMWDAFNAFADFIGDDILVGFNNRNYDDRMLMRAGRYAKRIIRNKSFDVMVYADNFKGKLGSGAKKFSLKELSELLDIKNPQAHRAVADAVTTARIYLKLLEMDDIDINKEIINLLEDDWS
;
A
#
# COMPACT_ATOMS: atom_id res chain seq x y z
N MET A 1 -28.20 9.01 -28.92
CA MET A 1 -27.55 8.13 -29.93
C MET A 1 -28.29 8.30 -31.25
N LYS A 2 -27.63 8.27 -32.42
CA LYS A 2 -28.28 8.57 -33.72
C LYS A 2 -28.60 7.34 -34.59
N PHE A 3 -28.27 6.14 -34.12
CA PHE A 3 -28.47 4.89 -34.84
C PHE A 3 -28.90 3.77 -33.89
N CYS A 4 -29.59 2.78 -34.43
CA CYS A 4 -30.01 1.58 -33.72
C CYS A 4 -28.79 0.71 -33.40
N ILE A 5 -28.58 0.41 -32.11
CA ILE A 5 -27.42 -0.39 -31.68
C ILE A 5 -27.46 -1.84 -32.18
N ASN A 6 -28.63 -2.34 -32.59
CA ASN A 6 -28.77 -3.69 -33.12
C ASN A 6 -28.51 -3.78 -34.64
N CYS A 7 -29.19 -2.96 -35.45
CA CYS A 7 -29.13 -3.06 -36.92
C CYS A 7 -28.37 -1.93 -37.62
N GLY A 8 -28.00 -0.86 -36.91
CA GLY A 8 -27.25 0.27 -37.47
C GLY A 8 -28.08 1.31 -38.23
N ASN A 9 -29.38 1.08 -38.45
CA ASN A 9 -30.28 2.05 -39.09
C ASN A 9 -30.37 3.34 -38.27
N ASP A 10 -30.52 4.47 -38.95
CA ASP A 10 -30.73 5.76 -38.28
C ASP A 10 -32.03 5.74 -37.45
N ILE A 11 -31.98 6.36 -36.28
CA ILE A 11 -33.13 6.47 -35.37
C ILE A 11 -33.31 7.92 -34.92
N ASP A 12 -34.57 8.30 -34.75
CA ASP A 12 -34.93 9.61 -34.21
C ASP A 12 -35.04 9.57 -32.67
N ASN A 13 -34.73 10.71 -32.04
CA ASN A 13 -34.80 10.95 -30.59
C ASN A 13 -33.79 10.15 -29.74
N ASP A 14 -33.91 10.25 -28.41
CA ASP A 14 -33.05 9.58 -27.40
C ASP A 14 -33.21 8.06 -27.33
N ARG A 15 -33.63 7.41 -28.42
CA ARG A 15 -33.79 5.95 -28.49
C ARG A 15 -32.44 5.25 -28.65
N VAL A 16 -32.44 3.96 -28.31
CA VAL A 16 -31.26 3.08 -28.39
C VAL A 16 -31.45 2.00 -29.47
N ILE A 17 -32.69 1.59 -29.71
CA ILE A 17 -33.11 0.63 -30.74
C ILE A 17 -34.23 1.22 -31.60
N CYS A 18 -34.32 0.83 -32.87
CA CYS A 18 -35.41 1.24 -33.75
C CYS A 18 -36.70 0.45 -33.45
N CYS A 19 -37.86 0.99 -33.86
CA CYS A 19 -39.17 0.37 -33.63
C CYS A 19 -39.29 -1.06 -34.18
N ASP A 20 -38.57 -1.37 -35.25
CA ASP A 20 -38.58 -2.70 -35.87
C ASP A 20 -37.80 -3.70 -35.02
N CYS A 21 -36.57 -3.36 -34.60
CA CYS A 21 -35.78 -4.19 -33.70
C CYS A 21 -36.45 -4.34 -32.33
N GLU A 22 -37.14 -3.33 -31.82
CA GLU A 22 -37.88 -3.43 -30.55
C GLU A 22 -38.95 -4.52 -30.55
N LYS A 23 -39.53 -4.84 -31.72
CA LYS A 23 -40.58 -5.86 -31.85
C LYS A 23 -40.05 -7.22 -32.29
N ASN A 24 -39.01 -7.22 -33.12
CA ASN A 24 -38.60 -8.40 -33.88
C ASN A 24 -37.22 -8.94 -33.50
N ALA A 25 -36.39 -8.17 -32.79
CA ALA A 25 -35.06 -8.63 -32.40
C ALA A 25 -35.10 -9.39 -31.07
N ASP A 26 -34.10 -10.26 -30.88
CA ASP A 26 -33.80 -10.85 -29.58
C ASP A 26 -33.13 -9.79 -28.69
N LEU A 27 -33.96 -9.08 -27.92
CA LEU A 27 -33.52 -8.01 -27.04
C LEU A 27 -32.69 -8.53 -25.85
N GLU A 28 -32.88 -9.79 -25.44
CA GLU A 28 -32.09 -10.39 -24.37
C GLU A 28 -30.67 -10.66 -24.85
N ALA A 29 -30.51 -11.31 -26.01
CA ALA A 29 -29.20 -11.51 -26.64
C ALA A 29 -28.49 -10.18 -26.91
N LEU A 30 -29.23 -9.14 -27.30
CA LEU A 30 -28.68 -7.80 -27.44
C LEU A 30 -28.19 -7.24 -26.11
N CYS A 31 -28.97 -7.34 -25.03
CA CYS A 31 -28.55 -6.91 -23.70
C CYS A 31 -27.30 -7.64 -23.22
N GLU A 32 -27.20 -8.96 -23.43
CA GLU A 32 -26.02 -9.72 -23.07
C GLU A 32 -24.78 -9.27 -23.84
N ARG A 33 -24.92 -9.04 -25.15
CA ARG A 33 -23.85 -8.56 -26.01
C ARG A 33 -23.36 -7.18 -25.58
N VAL A 34 -24.28 -6.26 -25.29
CA VAL A 34 -23.96 -4.91 -24.78
C VAL A 34 -23.32 -4.97 -23.40
N GLY A 35 -23.86 -5.75 -22.47
CA GLY A 35 -23.37 -5.86 -21.10
C GLY A 35 -21.96 -6.46 -21.00
N ARG A 36 -21.59 -7.34 -21.93
CA ARG A 36 -20.25 -7.96 -22.02
C ARG A 36 -19.22 -7.12 -22.79
N PHE A 37 -19.58 -5.94 -23.28
CA PHE A 37 -18.70 -5.10 -24.09
C PHE A 37 -17.32 -4.91 -23.45
N ASN A 38 -16.26 -5.14 -24.21
CA ASN A 38 -14.89 -4.90 -23.78
C ASN A 38 -14.12 -4.21 -24.92
N ALA A 39 -13.69 -2.97 -24.69
CA ALA A 39 -13.08 -2.13 -25.72
C ALA A 39 -11.82 -2.74 -26.37
N LYS A 40 -11.13 -3.68 -25.70
CA LYS A 40 -9.92 -4.33 -26.21
C LYS A 40 -10.19 -5.56 -27.09
N THR A 41 -11.36 -6.17 -26.96
CA THR A 41 -11.67 -7.49 -27.56
C THR A 41 -12.98 -7.49 -28.34
N CYS A 42 -13.74 -6.40 -28.32
CA CYS A 42 -15.00 -6.27 -29.04
C CYS A 42 -14.75 -6.15 -30.55
N GLU A 43 -15.39 -7.03 -31.32
CA GLU A 43 -15.40 -6.99 -32.79
C GLU A 43 -16.72 -6.45 -33.37
N ASP A 44 -17.75 -6.27 -32.52
CA ASP A 44 -19.05 -5.72 -32.93
C ASP A 44 -18.91 -4.24 -33.30
N TYR A 45 -19.06 -3.94 -34.59
CA TYR A 45 -18.90 -2.61 -35.15
C TYR A 45 -19.89 -1.61 -34.56
N GLN A 46 -21.14 -2.01 -34.34
CA GLN A 46 -22.20 -1.16 -33.80
C GLN A 46 -21.91 -0.81 -32.34
N LEU A 47 -21.42 -1.76 -31.54
CA LEU A 47 -20.99 -1.48 -30.16
C LEU A 47 -19.75 -0.59 -30.10
N LEU A 48 -18.74 -0.84 -30.96
CA LEU A 48 -17.56 0.02 -31.05
C LEU A 48 -17.92 1.45 -31.49
N ARG A 49 -18.86 1.58 -32.43
CA ARG A 49 -19.40 2.88 -32.86
C ARG A 49 -20.13 3.56 -31.71
N ALA A 50 -20.97 2.84 -30.97
CA ALA A 50 -21.73 3.39 -29.84
C ALA A 50 -20.80 3.81 -28.68
N ALA A 51 -19.76 3.03 -28.41
CA ALA A 51 -18.80 3.32 -27.35
C ALA A 51 -18.04 4.64 -27.56
N LYS A 52 -17.82 5.06 -28.82
CA LYS A 52 -17.18 6.34 -29.15
C LYS A 52 -18.03 7.58 -28.78
N GLU A 53 -19.32 7.40 -28.54
CA GLU A 53 -20.23 8.48 -28.12
C GLU A 53 -20.12 8.79 -26.62
N PHE A 54 -19.39 7.96 -25.85
CA PHE A 54 -19.19 8.13 -24.42
C PHE A 54 -17.79 8.62 -24.10
N ILE A 55 -17.66 9.44 -23.03
CA ILE A 55 -16.35 9.86 -22.51
C ILE A 55 -15.52 8.66 -22.06
N ASP A 56 -16.15 7.73 -21.34
CA ASP A 56 -15.59 6.41 -21.06
C ASP A 56 -16.29 5.37 -21.94
N PRO A 57 -15.57 4.70 -22.87
CA PRO A 57 -16.16 3.72 -23.78
C PRO A 57 -16.84 2.55 -23.06
N TYR A 58 -16.45 2.20 -21.83
CA TYR A 58 -17.12 1.15 -21.06
C TYR A 58 -18.53 1.54 -20.59
N SER A 59 -18.86 2.84 -20.61
CA SER A 59 -20.20 3.34 -20.30
C SER A 59 -21.26 2.86 -21.30
N VAL A 60 -20.87 2.36 -22.48
CA VAL A 60 -21.80 1.74 -23.44
C VAL A 60 -22.59 0.57 -22.81
N ARG A 61 -22.03 -0.11 -21.81
CA ARG A 61 -22.72 -1.17 -21.06
C ARG A 61 -24.00 -0.68 -20.38
N ASN A 62 -24.09 0.61 -20.05
CA ASN A 62 -25.28 1.20 -19.44
C ASN A 62 -26.49 1.23 -20.39
N LEU A 63 -26.27 1.03 -21.70
CA LEU A 63 -27.36 0.92 -22.67
C LEU A 63 -28.22 -0.34 -22.45
N VAL A 64 -27.78 -1.31 -21.64
CA VAL A 64 -28.63 -2.42 -21.18
C VAL A 64 -29.92 -1.93 -20.51
N PHE A 65 -29.86 -0.83 -19.74
CA PHE A 65 -31.03 -0.31 -19.03
C PHE A 65 -32.17 0.15 -19.95
N PRO A 66 -31.94 1.03 -20.94
CA PRO A 66 -32.98 1.42 -21.87
C PRO A 66 -33.38 0.30 -22.85
N ILE A 67 -32.48 -0.61 -23.23
CA ILE A 67 -32.85 -1.74 -24.12
C ILE A 67 -33.79 -2.71 -23.41
N SER A 68 -33.53 -2.97 -22.12
CA SER A 68 -34.33 -3.90 -21.32
C SER A 68 -35.73 -3.39 -20.97
N GLU A 69 -36.05 -2.11 -21.18
CA GLU A 69 -37.39 -1.56 -20.86
C GLU A 69 -38.53 -2.23 -21.63
N SER A 70 -38.25 -2.70 -22.85
CA SER A 70 -39.22 -3.39 -23.70
C SER A 70 -39.37 -4.88 -23.35
N LEU A 71 -38.57 -5.41 -22.41
CA LEU A 71 -38.71 -6.76 -21.89
C LEU A 71 -39.81 -6.87 -20.82
N GLU A 72 -40.32 -8.08 -20.63
CA GLU A 72 -41.18 -8.43 -19.50
C GLU A 72 -40.54 -8.01 -18.17
N LYS A 73 -41.33 -7.59 -17.19
CA LYS A 73 -40.83 -6.98 -15.93
C LYS A 73 -39.80 -7.86 -15.22
N SER A 74 -40.06 -9.16 -15.10
CA SER A 74 -39.16 -10.11 -14.42
C SER A 74 -37.81 -10.24 -15.16
N ARG A 75 -37.86 -10.43 -16.49
CA ARG A 75 -36.69 -10.48 -17.38
C ARG A 75 -35.88 -9.19 -17.36
N ARG A 76 -36.54 -8.04 -17.44
CA ARG A 76 -35.91 -6.71 -17.40
C ARG A 76 -35.05 -6.53 -16.15
N GLU A 77 -35.62 -6.76 -14.97
CA GLU A 77 -34.90 -6.55 -13.72
C GLU A 77 -33.77 -7.58 -13.55
N TYR A 78 -33.94 -8.82 -14.04
CA TYR A 78 -32.88 -9.82 -14.05
C TYR A 78 -31.70 -9.43 -14.96
N ILE A 79 -31.97 -8.97 -16.17
CA ILE A 79 -30.93 -8.48 -17.09
C ILE A 79 -30.18 -7.28 -16.48
N ARG A 80 -30.89 -6.38 -15.80
CA ARG A 80 -30.28 -5.26 -15.06
C ARG A 80 -29.39 -5.75 -13.93
N LEU A 81 -29.87 -6.70 -13.11
CA LEU A 81 -29.09 -7.34 -12.06
C LEU A 81 -27.78 -7.88 -12.63
N LYS A 82 -27.87 -8.73 -13.66
CA LYS A 82 -26.72 -9.36 -14.32
C LYS A 82 -25.70 -8.33 -14.83
N SER A 83 -26.17 -7.21 -15.37
CA SER A 83 -25.30 -6.12 -15.84
C SER A 83 -24.55 -5.38 -14.71
N MET A 84 -25.07 -5.42 -13.49
CA MET A 84 -24.49 -4.76 -12.32
C MET A 84 -23.62 -5.69 -11.47
N LEU A 85 -23.73 -7.02 -11.64
CA LEU A 85 -22.96 -7.98 -10.87
C LEU A 85 -21.48 -7.98 -11.27
N TYR A 86 -20.62 -7.99 -10.26
CA TYR A 86 -19.18 -8.21 -10.41
C TYR A 86 -18.74 -9.30 -9.44
N PHE A 87 -18.24 -10.43 -9.95
CA PHE A 87 -17.96 -11.64 -9.16
C PHE A 87 -19.15 -12.09 -8.29
N GLY A 88 -20.37 -11.99 -8.84
CA GLY A 88 -21.61 -12.34 -8.15
C GLY A 88 -22.03 -11.36 -7.05
N ARG A 89 -21.42 -10.17 -6.97
CA ARG A 89 -21.73 -9.15 -5.95
C ARG A 89 -22.25 -7.86 -6.58
N LEU A 90 -23.17 -7.21 -5.87
CA LEU A 90 -23.59 -5.84 -6.15
C LEU A 90 -22.79 -4.83 -5.32
N LYS A 91 -22.72 -3.60 -5.82
CA LYS A 91 -22.29 -2.47 -4.98
C LYS A 91 -23.34 -2.21 -3.90
N LYS A 92 -22.87 -1.76 -2.73
CA LYS A 92 -23.71 -1.55 -1.55
C LYS A 92 -24.88 -0.58 -1.80
N GLU A 93 -24.65 0.47 -2.58
CA GLU A 93 -25.69 1.43 -2.97
C GLU A 93 -26.86 0.80 -3.74
N SER A 94 -26.64 -0.36 -4.39
CA SER A 94 -27.64 -1.07 -5.16
C SER A 94 -28.39 -2.14 -4.36
N SER A 95 -27.98 -2.46 -3.13
CA SER A 95 -28.63 -3.50 -2.30
C SER A 95 -30.11 -3.24 -2.08
N ARG A 96 -30.48 -1.97 -1.81
CA ARG A 96 -31.89 -1.59 -1.59
C ARG A 96 -32.78 -1.86 -2.80
N TRP A 97 -32.28 -1.56 -4.00
CA TRP A 97 -32.99 -1.87 -5.24
C TRP A 97 -33.16 -3.38 -5.40
N LEU A 98 -32.12 -4.17 -5.10
CA LEU A 98 -32.20 -5.63 -5.20
C LEU A 98 -33.25 -6.19 -4.23
N TYR A 99 -33.29 -5.73 -2.98
CA TYR A 99 -34.30 -6.18 -2.01
C TYR A 99 -35.72 -5.89 -2.49
N GLU A 100 -35.94 -4.77 -3.17
CA GLU A 100 -37.25 -4.41 -3.72
C GLU A 100 -37.62 -5.25 -4.96
N LYS A 101 -36.66 -5.54 -5.85
CA LYS A 101 -36.93 -6.17 -7.15
C LYS A 101 -36.77 -7.69 -7.17
N ALA A 102 -36.05 -8.27 -6.22
CA ALA A 102 -35.82 -9.71 -6.21
C ALA A 102 -37.10 -10.57 -6.11
N PRO A 103 -38.13 -10.23 -5.31
CA PRO A 103 -39.37 -11.00 -5.29
C PRO A 103 -40.01 -11.10 -6.69
N LEU A 104 -40.07 -9.97 -7.40
CA LEU A 104 -40.57 -9.89 -8.79
C LEU A 104 -39.77 -10.79 -9.74
N MET A 105 -38.44 -10.88 -9.57
CA MET A 105 -37.59 -11.76 -10.37
C MET A 105 -37.83 -13.23 -10.05
N LEU A 106 -37.90 -13.58 -8.76
CA LEU A 106 -38.03 -14.97 -8.29
C LEU A 106 -39.41 -15.57 -8.58
N GLU A 107 -40.47 -14.77 -8.53
CA GLU A 107 -41.84 -15.16 -8.89
C GLU A 107 -42.06 -15.19 -10.42
N GLY A 108 -41.18 -14.54 -11.18
CA GLY A 108 -41.28 -14.41 -12.63
C GLY A 108 -40.78 -15.63 -13.42
N ASN A 109 -40.75 -15.44 -14.75
CA ASN A 109 -40.34 -16.47 -15.71
C ASN A 109 -38.82 -16.49 -15.90
N LEU A 110 -38.11 -16.86 -14.83
CA LEU A 110 -36.66 -17.12 -14.84
C LEU A 110 -36.41 -18.64 -14.79
N SER A 111 -35.33 -19.10 -15.41
CA SER A 111 -34.86 -20.47 -15.25
C SER A 111 -34.39 -20.74 -13.82
N CYS A 112 -34.21 -22.02 -13.46
CA CYS A 112 -33.69 -22.37 -12.13
C CYS A 112 -32.32 -21.74 -11.86
N ASP A 113 -31.41 -21.79 -12.84
CA ASP A 113 -30.07 -21.20 -12.74
C ASP A 113 -30.12 -19.67 -12.57
N GLU A 114 -31.04 -19.01 -13.27
CA GLU A 114 -31.21 -17.56 -13.18
C GLU A 114 -31.79 -17.15 -11.82
N LYS A 115 -32.76 -17.90 -11.30
CA LYS A 115 -33.26 -17.70 -9.92
C LYS A 115 -32.15 -17.92 -8.90
N MET A 116 -31.29 -18.91 -9.12
CA MET A 116 -30.14 -19.18 -8.27
C MET A 116 -29.14 -18.00 -8.25
N GLN A 117 -28.92 -17.34 -9.40
CA GLN A 117 -28.10 -16.12 -9.46
C GLN A 117 -28.74 -14.96 -8.70
N VAL A 118 -30.07 -14.80 -8.78
CA VAL A 118 -30.79 -13.80 -7.98
C VAL A 118 -30.64 -14.07 -6.48
N LYS A 119 -30.79 -15.33 -6.05
CA LYS A 119 -30.57 -15.73 -4.66
C LYS A 119 -29.13 -15.48 -4.21
N GLY A 120 -28.15 -15.84 -5.03
CA GLY A 120 -26.73 -15.57 -4.73
C GLY A 120 -26.43 -14.07 -4.58
N ALA A 121 -27.05 -13.23 -5.41
CA ALA A 121 -26.94 -11.78 -5.29
C ALA A 121 -27.61 -11.25 -4.01
N LEU A 122 -28.78 -11.76 -3.64
CA LEU A 122 -29.46 -11.39 -2.39
C LEU A 122 -28.64 -11.80 -1.16
N PHE A 123 -28.16 -13.03 -1.16
CA PHE A 123 -27.31 -13.58 -0.12
C PHE A 123 -26.07 -12.70 0.12
N THR A 124 -25.35 -12.35 -0.95
CA THR A 124 -24.17 -11.49 -0.83
C THR A 124 -24.54 -10.08 -0.34
N ALA A 125 -25.62 -9.50 -0.85
CA ALA A 125 -26.10 -8.19 -0.40
C ALA A 125 -26.38 -8.17 1.11
N TYR A 126 -27.13 -9.15 1.63
CA TYR A 126 -27.42 -9.25 3.05
C TYR A 126 -26.16 -9.49 3.90
N HIS A 127 -25.24 -10.35 3.45
CA HIS A 127 -23.97 -10.57 4.13
C HIS A 127 -23.16 -9.27 4.26
N TYR A 128 -23.02 -8.49 3.19
CA TYR A 128 -22.25 -7.23 3.19
C TYR A 128 -22.99 -6.04 3.83
N ASP A 129 -24.31 -6.13 3.95
CA ASP A 129 -25.12 -5.22 4.77
C ASP A 129 -25.21 -5.66 6.24
N TYR A 130 -24.53 -6.73 6.62
CA TYR A 130 -24.44 -7.28 7.99
C TYR A 130 -25.79 -7.79 8.53
N ASP A 131 -26.75 -8.10 7.66
CA ASP A 131 -28.00 -8.82 7.98
C ASP A 131 -27.74 -10.33 7.89
N TYR A 132 -26.98 -10.84 8.85
CA TYR A 132 -26.49 -12.22 8.84
C TYR A 132 -27.59 -13.28 8.91
N PHE A 133 -28.72 -12.98 9.56
CA PHE A 133 -29.84 -13.90 9.66
C PHE A 133 -30.51 -14.15 8.31
N LYS A 134 -30.78 -13.09 7.54
CA LYS A 134 -31.30 -13.24 6.17
C LYS A 134 -30.27 -13.85 5.23
N ALA A 135 -28.99 -13.52 5.40
CA ALA A 135 -27.93 -14.16 4.64
C ALA A 135 -27.91 -15.68 4.91
N GLU A 136 -28.06 -16.10 6.17
CA GLU A 136 -28.11 -17.53 6.53
C GLU A 136 -29.33 -18.22 5.91
N GLU A 137 -30.53 -17.63 6.02
CA GLU A 137 -31.76 -18.16 5.42
C GLU A 137 -31.59 -18.45 3.92
N ILE A 138 -31.06 -17.48 3.16
CA ILE A 138 -30.84 -17.66 1.73
C ILE A 138 -29.69 -18.65 1.45
N ALA A 139 -28.65 -18.67 2.29
CA ALA A 139 -27.56 -19.64 2.14
C ALA A 139 -28.06 -21.08 2.30
N GLU A 140 -28.96 -21.33 3.24
CA GLU A 140 -29.59 -22.63 3.44
C GLU A 140 -30.46 -23.04 2.23
N GLU A 141 -31.23 -22.10 1.67
CA GLU A 141 -31.99 -22.35 0.43
C GLU A 141 -31.07 -22.74 -0.73
N ILE A 142 -30.00 -21.97 -0.97
CA ILE A 142 -29.06 -22.22 -2.07
C ILE A 142 -28.41 -23.61 -1.92
N ILE A 143 -28.02 -23.98 -0.69
CA ILE A 143 -27.42 -25.29 -0.41
C ILE A 143 -28.43 -26.42 -0.63
N CYS A 144 -29.67 -26.24 -0.16
CA CYS A 144 -30.73 -27.24 -0.29
C CYS A 144 -31.11 -27.50 -1.76
N GLU A 145 -31.21 -26.44 -2.57
CA GLU A 145 -31.55 -26.57 -4.00
C GLU A 145 -30.42 -27.21 -4.81
N GLY A 146 -29.17 -26.98 -4.42
CA GLY A 146 -27.99 -27.44 -5.16
C GLY A 146 -27.85 -26.77 -6.53
N GLY A 147 -26.74 -27.04 -7.23
CA GLY A 147 -26.57 -26.58 -8.62
C GLY A 147 -26.41 -25.06 -8.80
N TYR A 148 -25.43 -24.46 -8.11
CA TYR A 148 -25.10 -23.04 -8.24
C TYR A 148 -23.71 -22.81 -8.87
N ASP A 149 -23.54 -21.65 -9.49
CA ASP A 149 -22.33 -21.30 -10.25
C ASP A 149 -21.09 -21.05 -9.37
N GLY A 150 -19.94 -20.90 -10.03
CA GLY A 150 -18.65 -20.72 -9.36
C GLY A 150 -18.57 -19.46 -8.48
N TYR A 151 -19.29 -18.37 -8.83
CA TYR A 151 -19.29 -17.15 -8.03
C TYR A 151 -20.16 -17.28 -6.79
N VAL A 152 -21.36 -17.83 -6.92
CA VAL A 152 -22.24 -18.10 -5.78
C VAL A 152 -21.55 -19.04 -4.79
N ARG A 153 -20.89 -20.08 -5.30
CA ARG A 153 -20.09 -21.01 -4.51
C ARG A 153 -18.96 -20.34 -3.74
N TYR A 154 -18.18 -19.49 -4.40
CA TYR A 154 -17.11 -18.72 -3.76
C TYR A 154 -17.65 -17.86 -2.61
N ASN A 155 -18.73 -17.14 -2.88
CA ASN A 155 -19.33 -16.22 -1.92
C ASN A 155 -19.89 -16.95 -0.70
N LEU A 156 -20.53 -18.11 -0.88
CA LEU A 156 -20.97 -18.98 0.20
C LEU A 156 -19.78 -19.47 1.03
N ALA A 157 -18.73 -19.96 0.37
CA ALA A 157 -17.54 -20.41 1.08
C ALA A 157 -16.90 -19.26 1.88
N GLU A 158 -16.76 -18.06 1.32
CA GLU A 158 -16.19 -16.91 2.03
C GLU A 158 -17.02 -16.54 3.25
N TYR A 159 -18.35 -16.59 3.14
CA TYR A 159 -19.26 -16.38 4.25
C TYR A 159 -19.05 -17.41 5.37
N TYR A 160 -18.96 -18.70 5.05
CA TYR A 160 -18.67 -19.74 6.04
C TYR A 160 -17.27 -19.57 6.67
N VAL A 161 -16.26 -19.15 5.91
CA VAL A 161 -14.93 -18.80 6.45
C VAL A 161 -15.03 -17.58 7.40
N ASN A 162 -15.82 -16.57 7.06
CA ASN A 162 -16.01 -15.37 7.89
C ASN A 162 -16.86 -15.65 9.14
N THR A 163 -17.71 -16.66 9.11
CA THR A 163 -18.55 -17.11 10.22
C THR A 163 -17.98 -18.36 10.93
N ARG A 164 -16.67 -18.61 10.78
CA ARG A 164 -15.91 -19.67 11.49
C ARG A 164 -16.40 -21.10 11.29
N ARG A 165 -17.08 -21.36 10.18
CA ARG A 165 -17.63 -22.66 9.80
C ARG A 165 -16.76 -23.29 8.72
N TYR A 166 -15.49 -23.50 9.06
CA TYR A 166 -14.43 -23.86 8.12
C TYR A 166 -14.68 -25.18 7.39
N ALA A 167 -15.25 -26.18 8.05
CA ALA A 167 -15.58 -27.47 7.43
C ALA A 167 -16.62 -27.31 6.30
N GLN A 168 -17.64 -26.48 6.50
CA GLN A 168 -18.64 -26.18 5.46
C GLN A 168 -17.99 -25.44 4.29
N ALA A 169 -17.15 -24.44 4.57
CA ALA A 169 -16.42 -23.74 3.52
C ALA A 169 -15.52 -24.67 2.70
N GLU A 170 -14.78 -25.57 3.37
CA GLU A 170 -13.87 -26.51 2.72
C GLU A 170 -14.62 -27.51 1.83
N ASP A 171 -15.74 -28.08 2.29
CA ASP A 171 -16.59 -28.96 1.49
C ASP A 171 -17.12 -28.25 0.23
N ILE A 172 -17.61 -27.02 0.38
CA ILE A 172 -18.10 -26.21 -0.74
C ILE A 172 -16.99 -25.95 -1.77
N LEU A 173 -15.78 -25.60 -1.32
CA LEU A 173 -14.64 -25.29 -2.19
C LEU A 173 -14.08 -26.53 -2.88
N LYS A 174 -13.96 -27.67 -2.19
CA LYS A 174 -13.47 -28.93 -2.77
C LYS A 174 -14.38 -29.42 -3.89
N LYS A 175 -15.70 -29.47 -3.65
CA LYS A 175 -16.69 -29.78 -4.70
C LYS A 175 -16.59 -28.80 -5.88
N GLY A 176 -16.30 -27.54 -5.58
CA GLY A 176 -16.08 -26.52 -6.58
C GLY A 176 -14.85 -26.77 -7.45
N LEU A 177 -13.73 -27.16 -6.85
CA LEU A 177 -12.50 -27.50 -7.57
C LEU A 177 -12.67 -28.73 -8.48
N GLU A 178 -13.49 -29.70 -8.07
CA GLU A 178 -13.86 -30.84 -8.91
C GLU A 178 -14.70 -30.41 -10.12
N MET A 179 -15.64 -29.47 -9.93
CA MET A 179 -16.55 -29.01 -10.99
C MET A 179 -15.89 -28.05 -11.98
N TYR A 180 -14.96 -27.21 -11.52
CA TYR A 180 -14.34 -26.13 -12.30
C TYR A 180 -12.84 -26.36 -12.52
N SER A 181 -12.39 -27.62 -12.56
CA SER A 181 -10.97 -27.99 -12.64
C SER A 181 -10.24 -27.45 -13.88
N GLU A 182 -10.98 -27.07 -14.92
CA GLU A 182 -10.44 -26.53 -16.18
C GLU A 182 -10.46 -24.99 -16.25
N ASP A 183 -11.01 -24.30 -15.24
CA ASP A 183 -11.01 -22.83 -15.16
C ASP A 183 -9.94 -22.36 -14.17
N ASP A 184 -8.73 -22.12 -14.68
CA ASP A 184 -7.57 -21.68 -13.90
C ASP A 184 -7.89 -20.51 -12.95
N LYS A 185 -8.69 -19.53 -13.41
CA LYS A 185 -9.02 -18.35 -12.58
C LYS A 185 -9.90 -18.71 -11.39
N THR A 186 -10.89 -19.58 -11.62
CA THR A 186 -11.77 -20.06 -10.56
C THR A 186 -11.00 -20.92 -9.58
N VAL A 187 -10.13 -21.81 -10.08
CA VAL A 187 -9.24 -22.67 -9.29
C VAL A 187 -8.32 -21.83 -8.40
N ASP A 188 -7.67 -20.81 -8.94
CA ASP A 188 -6.80 -19.89 -8.20
C ASP A 188 -7.55 -19.20 -7.05
N CYS A 189 -8.73 -18.64 -7.34
CA CYS A 189 -9.57 -17.99 -6.34
C CYS A 189 -9.94 -18.95 -5.20
N TYR A 190 -10.28 -20.20 -5.53
CA TYR A 190 -10.71 -21.19 -4.54
C TYR A 190 -9.54 -21.65 -3.67
N ASN A 191 -8.38 -21.89 -4.28
CA ASN A 191 -7.15 -22.23 -3.57
C ASN A 191 -6.68 -21.11 -2.64
N GLU A 192 -6.80 -19.85 -3.05
CA GLU A 192 -6.49 -18.70 -2.19
C GLU A 192 -7.42 -18.68 -0.96
N LEU A 193 -8.73 -18.88 -1.17
CA LEU A 193 -9.70 -18.89 -0.08
C LEU A 193 -9.52 -20.11 0.85
N LEU A 194 -9.17 -21.28 0.33
CA LEU A 194 -8.80 -22.46 1.12
C LEU A 194 -7.58 -22.15 1.99
N SER A 195 -6.51 -21.59 1.41
CA SER A 195 -5.30 -21.20 2.14
C SER A 195 -5.63 -20.21 3.27
N LYS A 196 -6.48 -19.22 2.99
CA LYS A 196 -6.97 -18.25 3.98
C LYS A 196 -7.79 -18.93 5.08
N SER A 197 -8.66 -19.88 4.73
CA SER A 197 -9.46 -20.67 5.67
C SER A 197 -8.56 -21.47 6.62
N SER A 198 -7.60 -22.23 6.08
CA SER A 198 -6.67 -23.05 6.86
C SER A 198 -5.80 -22.21 7.80
N LYS A 199 -5.30 -21.05 7.36
CA LYS A 199 -4.55 -20.12 8.22
C LYS A 199 -5.38 -19.62 9.39
N ARG A 200 -6.66 -19.31 9.17
CA ARG A 200 -7.59 -18.85 10.22
C ARG A 200 -7.88 -19.96 11.22
N GLN A 201 -8.15 -21.18 10.74
CA GLN A 201 -8.39 -22.35 11.57
C GLN A 201 -7.17 -22.68 12.44
N LEU A 202 -5.97 -22.76 11.84
CA LEU A 202 -4.73 -22.99 12.57
C LEU A 202 -4.44 -21.86 13.59
N GLY A 203 -4.75 -20.61 13.23
CA GLY A 203 -4.64 -19.47 14.14
C GLY A 203 -5.53 -19.62 15.37
N LYS A 204 -6.77 -20.08 15.19
CA LYS A 204 -7.71 -20.35 16.29
C LYS A 204 -7.23 -21.49 17.19
N GLU A 205 -6.78 -22.60 16.61
CA GLU A 205 -6.24 -23.76 17.35
C GLU A 205 -5.02 -23.39 18.21
N ASN A 206 -4.20 -22.45 17.73
CA ASN A 206 -3.03 -21.94 18.45
C ASN A 206 -3.35 -20.75 19.40
N GLY A 207 -4.63 -20.43 19.64
CA GLY A 207 -5.05 -19.36 20.55
C GLY A 207 -4.81 -17.93 20.03
N GLY A 208 -4.53 -17.76 18.74
CA GLY A 208 -4.32 -16.46 18.07
C GLY A 208 -5.61 -15.78 17.59
N ILE A 209 -5.51 -14.51 17.20
CA ILE A 209 -6.66 -13.64 16.85
C ILE A 209 -6.75 -13.38 15.32
N VAL A 210 -6.35 -14.34 14.48
CA VAL A 210 -6.32 -14.17 13.00
C VAL A 210 -7.72 -14.32 12.38
N GLU A 211 -8.78 -14.22 13.18
CA GLU A 211 -10.15 -14.45 12.73
C GLU A 211 -10.80 -13.21 12.10
N TYR A 212 -11.85 -13.42 11.31
CA TYR A 212 -12.61 -12.33 10.73
C TYR A 212 -13.44 -11.63 11.81
N ILE A 213 -13.36 -10.30 11.85
CA ILE A 213 -14.20 -9.43 12.65
C ILE A 213 -14.49 -8.16 11.84
N PRO A 214 -15.76 -7.72 11.71
CA PRO A 214 -16.10 -6.46 11.06
C PRO A 214 -15.37 -5.26 11.67
N ALA A 215 -15.03 -4.25 10.87
CA ALA A 215 -14.27 -3.11 11.37
C ALA A 215 -15.10 -2.19 12.28
N ALA A 216 -16.32 -1.85 11.86
CA ALA A 216 -17.17 -0.87 12.53
C ALA A 216 -17.83 -1.44 13.80
N PRO A 217 -17.90 -0.68 14.91
CA PRO A 217 -18.48 -1.15 16.18
C PRO A 217 -19.90 -1.72 16.07
N GLU A 218 -20.77 -1.05 15.31
CA GLU A 218 -22.15 -1.47 15.07
C GLU A 218 -22.22 -2.82 14.33
N ASN A 219 -21.35 -3.04 13.35
CA ASN A 219 -21.30 -4.29 12.60
C ASN A 219 -20.69 -5.42 13.44
N LYS A 220 -19.76 -5.11 14.34
CA LYS A 220 -19.24 -6.09 15.31
C LYS A 220 -20.35 -6.59 16.23
N LYS A 221 -21.25 -5.71 16.66
CA LYS A 221 -22.41 -6.07 17.48
C LYS A 221 -23.32 -7.04 16.73
N LEU A 222 -23.76 -6.68 15.52
CA LEU A 222 -24.62 -7.53 14.68
C LEU A 222 -23.97 -8.90 14.39
N TYR A 223 -22.68 -8.90 14.03
CA TYR A 223 -21.92 -10.13 13.82
C TYR A 223 -21.85 -10.98 15.08
N THR A 224 -21.56 -10.38 16.24
CA THR A 224 -21.47 -11.12 17.51
C THR A 224 -22.81 -11.70 17.93
N GLU A 225 -23.91 -10.95 17.76
CA GLU A 225 -25.27 -11.43 18.02
C GLU A 225 -25.60 -12.66 17.15
N PHE A 226 -25.33 -12.60 15.85
CA PHE A 226 -25.52 -13.72 14.95
C PHE A 226 -24.65 -14.93 15.32
N MET A 227 -23.35 -14.73 15.56
CA MET A 227 -22.45 -15.82 15.92
C MET A 227 -22.84 -16.50 17.23
N ASN A 228 -23.29 -15.72 18.23
CA ASN A 228 -23.81 -16.26 19.48
C ASN A 228 -25.09 -17.09 19.27
N SER A 229 -25.95 -16.69 18.33
CA SER A 229 -27.15 -17.48 17.98
C SER A 229 -26.80 -18.86 17.39
N LEU A 230 -25.63 -18.98 16.76
CA LEU A 230 -25.08 -20.26 16.29
C LEU A 230 -24.31 -21.04 17.38
N GLY A 231 -24.24 -20.52 18.61
CA GLY A 231 -23.43 -21.11 19.68
C GLY A 231 -21.92 -20.92 19.49
N ILE A 232 -21.49 -19.98 18.63
CA ILE A 232 -20.08 -19.73 18.35
C ILE A 232 -19.61 -18.50 19.12
N GLU A 233 -18.81 -18.71 20.16
CA GLU A 233 -18.26 -17.62 20.96
C GLU A 233 -17.31 -16.72 20.14
N VAL A 234 -17.52 -15.41 20.21
CA VAL A 234 -16.67 -14.43 19.53
C VAL A 234 -15.73 -13.74 20.51
N ARG A 235 -14.46 -14.19 20.52
CA ARG A 235 -13.40 -13.47 21.22
C ARG A 235 -13.03 -12.21 20.44
N MET A 236 -13.47 -11.04 20.94
CA MET A 236 -12.99 -9.76 20.42
C MET A 236 -11.49 -9.61 20.75
N PRO A 237 -10.64 -9.17 19.82
CA PRO A 237 -9.28 -8.76 20.15
C PRO A 237 -9.39 -7.69 21.21
N GLU A 238 -8.58 -7.84 22.27
CA GLU A 238 -8.44 -6.77 23.23
C GLU A 238 -8.09 -5.49 22.48
N PRO A 239 -8.74 -4.35 22.81
CA PRO A 239 -8.32 -3.08 22.28
C PRO A 239 -6.83 -2.99 22.52
N LYS A 240 -6.01 -2.92 21.46
CA LYS A 240 -4.59 -2.65 21.63
C LYS A 240 -4.50 -1.44 22.53
N ALA A 241 -3.89 -1.59 23.71
CA ALA A 241 -3.72 -0.48 24.63
C ALA A 241 -3.23 0.70 23.79
N LYS A 242 -4.01 1.78 23.76
CA LYS A 242 -3.57 2.98 23.04
C LYS A 242 -2.18 3.24 23.57
N ALA A 243 -1.19 3.24 22.67
CA ALA A 243 0.17 3.52 23.07
C ALA A 243 0.11 4.79 23.93
N PRO A 244 0.78 4.83 25.10
CA PRO A 244 0.72 5.99 25.97
C PRO A 244 0.92 7.23 25.11
N VAL A 245 0.06 8.22 25.29
CA VAL A 245 0.20 9.49 24.58
C VAL A 245 1.50 10.09 25.09
N ILE A 246 2.59 9.84 24.37
CA ILE A 246 3.85 10.49 24.62
C ILE A 246 3.60 11.94 24.22
N ASP A 247 3.43 12.79 25.24
CA ASP A 247 3.50 14.23 25.07
C ASP A 247 4.81 14.51 24.32
N LYS A 248 4.72 15.10 23.14
CA LYS A 248 5.83 15.27 22.19
C LYS A 248 5.59 16.55 21.42
N ILE A 249 6.66 17.16 20.95
CA ILE A 249 6.56 18.35 20.10
C ILE A 249 5.76 17.98 18.83
N ALA A 250 4.77 18.81 18.46
CA ALA A 250 3.98 18.56 17.25
C ALA A 250 4.88 18.60 16.01
N LYS A 251 4.47 17.95 14.91
CA LYS A 251 5.33 17.85 13.71
C LYS A 251 5.65 19.22 13.13
N GLY A 252 4.68 20.14 13.11
CA GLY A 252 4.86 21.50 12.61
C GLY A 252 5.64 22.43 13.54
N ASP A 253 5.84 22.04 14.81
CA ASP A 253 6.49 22.90 15.82
C ASP A 253 7.99 22.58 15.96
N TYR A 254 8.47 21.51 15.34
CA TYR A 254 9.90 21.20 15.29
C TYR A 254 10.51 21.84 14.05
N PRO A 255 11.54 22.70 14.19
CA PRO A 255 12.12 23.40 13.05
C PRO A 255 12.87 22.45 12.12
N GLU A 256 12.80 22.71 10.81
CA GLU A 256 13.73 22.11 9.86
C GLU A 256 15.16 22.55 10.17
N PHE A 257 16.14 21.69 9.86
CA PHE A 257 17.55 22.06 10.03
C PHE A 257 17.93 23.12 9.00
N PRO A 258 18.43 24.30 9.42
CA PRO A 258 18.97 25.28 8.50
C PRO A 258 20.07 24.64 7.64
N GLN A 259 19.98 24.76 6.32
CA GLN A 259 20.95 24.15 5.43
C GLN A 259 22.15 25.07 5.27
N GLU A 260 23.36 24.58 5.60
CA GLU A 260 24.61 25.24 5.23
C GLU A 260 24.89 24.93 3.76
N ARG A 261 25.09 25.98 2.97
CA ARG A 261 25.34 25.85 1.52
C ARG A 261 26.78 26.16 1.16
N ASN A 262 27.49 26.89 2.03
CA ASN A 262 28.86 27.25 1.80
C ASN A 262 29.76 26.17 2.41
N ALA A 263 30.56 25.53 1.57
CA ALA A 263 31.69 24.72 2.03
C ALA A 263 32.79 25.65 2.61
N GLY A 264 33.90 25.08 3.09
CA GLY A 264 35.05 25.84 3.60
C GLY A 264 35.20 25.89 5.12
N PHE A 265 34.26 25.29 5.86
CA PHE A 265 34.40 25.12 7.29
C PHE A 265 35.28 23.90 7.60
N LYS A 266 36.13 24.00 8.62
CA LYS A 266 37.08 22.94 9.01
C LYS A 266 36.80 22.33 10.38
N THR A 267 35.83 22.88 11.12
CA THR A 267 35.38 22.37 12.41
C THR A 267 33.88 22.08 12.32
N PHE A 268 33.51 20.82 12.52
CA PHE A 268 32.15 20.30 12.34
C PHE A 268 31.98 18.93 12.99
N VAL A 269 30.76 18.41 13.01
CA VAL A 269 30.49 17.02 13.40
C VAL A 269 29.88 16.27 12.22
N ALA A 270 30.58 15.25 11.73
CA ALA A 270 30.00 14.31 10.77
C ALA A 270 29.22 13.22 11.49
N TYR A 271 28.09 12.81 10.94
CA TYR A 271 27.23 11.80 11.58
C TYR A 271 26.52 10.90 10.57
N ASP A 272 26.11 9.73 11.05
CA ASP A 272 25.33 8.73 10.30
C ASP A 272 24.42 7.94 11.27
N LEU A 273 23.32 7.38 10.75
CA LEU A 273 22.33 6.62 11.51
C LEU A 273 22.05 5.25 10.88
N GLU A 274 22.12 4.20 11.70
CA GLU A 274 21.54 2.91 11.32
C GLU A 274 20.10 2.82 11.78
N THR A 275 19.23 2.22 10.96
CA THR A 275 17.77 2.21 11.22
C THR A 275 17.11 0.88 10.86
N THR A 276 15.88 0.65 11.34
CA THR A 276 15.12 -0.59 11.08
C THR A 276 14.57 -0.73 9.65
N GLY A 277 14.92 0.18 8.72
CA GLY A 277 14.43 0.16 7.34
C GLY A 277 14.79 1.45 6.60
N LEU A 278 14.05 1.81 5.54
CA LEU A 278 14.39 2.94 4.65
C LEU A 278 13.36 4.09 4.65
N HIS A 279 12.46 4.15 5.63
CA HIS A 279 11.38 5.14 5.65
C HIS A 279 11.37 5.99 6.93
N PRO A 280 11.76 7.28 6.87
CA PRO A 280 11.97 8.12 8.06
C PRO A 280 10.70 8.36 8.90
N ASP A 281 9.52 8.33 8.26
CA ASP A 281 8.26 8.56 8.95
C ASP A 281 7.78 7.35 9.78
N ARG A 282 8.33 6.15 9.54
CA ARG A 282 7.86 4.94 10.20
C ARG A 282 8.96 4.14 10.92
N GLU A 283 10.19 4.13 10.42
CA GLU A 283 11.29 3.32 11.00
C GLU A 283 11.89 3.91 12.29
N SER A 284 12.74 3.16 12.97
CA SER A 284 13.40 3.53 14.21
C SER A 284 14.92 3.52 14.03
N ILE A 285 15.63 4.47 14.64
CA ILE A 285 17.11 4.45 14.71
C ILE A 285 17.52 3.33 15.68
N ILE A 286 18.60 2.64 15.34
CA ILE A 286 19.21 1.54 16.10
C ILE A 286 20.69 1.76 16.43
N GLU A 287 21.38 2.67 15.72
CA GLU A 287 22.73 3.16 16.07
C GLU A 287 22.84 4.64 15.68
N ILE A 288 23.53 5.42 16.50
CA ILE A 288 23.98 6.78 16.16
C ILE A 288 25.50 6.76 16.21
N GLY A 289 26.15 7.17 15.12
CA GLY A 289 27.59 7.31 15.03
C GLY A 289 27.96 8.72 14.56
N ALA A 290 28.96 9.31 15.20
CA ALA A 290 29.46 10.62 14.78
C ALA A 290 30.93 10.81 15.12
N VAL A 291 31.58 11.69 14.37
CA VAL A 291 32.96 12.14 14.59
C VAL A 291 33.03 13.66 14.55
N ARG A 292 33.68 14.24 15.54
CA ARG A 292 33.99 15.66 15.61
C ARG A 292 35.32 15.92 14.91
N VAL A 293 35.28 16.78 13.91
CA VAL A 293 36.44 17.27 13.17
C VAL A 293 36.80 18.64 13.71
N VAL A 294 38.08 18.88 13.96
CA VAL A 294 38.59 20.19 14.44
C VAL A 294 39.74 20.60 13.56
N ASP A 295 39.63 21.80 12.98
CA ASP A 295 40.64 22.39 12.09
C ASP A 295 41.07 21.48 10.91
N GLY A 296 40.13 20.66 10.43
CA GLY A 296 40.33 19.74 9.30
C GLY A 296 40.91 18.39 9.69
N GLU A 297 41.18 18.17 10.98
CA GLU A 297 41.75 16.91 11.48
C GLU A 297 40.65 15.94 11.90
N VAL A 298 40.59 14.78 11.23
CA VAL A 298 39.69 13.68 11.60
C VAL A 298 40.43 12.76 12.56
N THR A 299 40.11 12.86 13.84
CA THR A 299 40.72 12.06 14.90
C THR A 299 39.80 10.95 15.36
N GLU A 300 40.32 9.72 15.41
CA GLU A 300 39.59 8.54 15.90
C GLU A 300 39.74 8.35 17.42
N ASN A 301 40.17 9.38 18.14
CA ASN A 301 40.21 9.34 19.60
C ASN A 301 38.77 9.33 20.16
N GLU A 302 38.50 8.50 21.17
CA GLU A 302 37.18 8.34 21.79
C GLU A 302 36.55 9.66 22.26
N LYS A 303 37.32 10.70 22.57
CA LYS A 303 36.78 12.03 22.92
C LYS A 303 36.10 12.76 21.76
N PHE A 304 36.44 12.41 20.53
CA PHE A 304 35.92 13.00 19.30
C PHE A 304 34.92 12.07 18.59
N ILE A 305 34.71 10.87 19.12
CA ILE A 305 33.73 9.92 18.58
C ILE A 305 32.53 9.87 19.52
N PHE A 306 31.34 9.95 18.94
CA PHE A 306 30.12 9.56 19.61
C PHE A 306 29.59 8.28 18.98
N ARG A 307 29.27 7.30 19.83
CA ARG A 307 28.66 6.04 19.39
C ARG A 307 27.66 5.56 20.42
N THR A 308 26.47 5.18 19.99
CA THR A 308 25.49 4.53 20.87
C THR A 308 24.55 3.67 20.05
N PHE A 309 24.25 2.47 20.55
CA PHE A 309 23.07 1.75 20.11
C PHE A 309 21.81 2.44 20.62
N VAL A 310 20.69 2.15 19.98
CA VAL A 310 19.38 2.68 20.38
C VAL A 310 18.34 1.58 20.36
N HIS A 311 17.57 1.47 21.44
CA HIS A 311 16.49 0.52 21.52
C HIS A 311 15.32 0.95 20.59
N PRO A 312 14.91 0.14 19.61
CA PRO A 312 13.90 0.51 18.59
C PRO A 312 12.45 0.55 19.11
N TYR A 313 12.28 0.58 20.43
CA TYR A 313 11.02 0.59 21.17
C TYR A 313 10.11 -0.61 20.87
N LYS A 314 9.27 -0.53 19.83
CA LYS A 314 8.32 -1.60 19.44
C LYS A 314 8.69 -2.31 18.14
N ARG A 315 9.70 -1.82 17.42
CA ARG A 315 10.13 -2.43 16.16
C ARG A 315 11.16 -3.51 16.42
N ARG A 316 11.10 -4.59 15.63
CA ARG A 316 12.15 -5.60 15.55
C ARG A 316 13.04 -5.29 14.35
N ILE A 317 14.33 -5.55 14.50
CA ILE A 317 15.30 -5.56 13.40
C ILE A 317 15.06 -6.83 12.60
N SER A 318 14.85 -6.71 11.29
CA SER A 318 14.70 -7.86 10.40
C SER A 318 16.05 -8.54 10.15
N GLU A 319 16.03 -9.77 9.65
CA GLU A 319 17.25 -10.49 9.24
C GLU A 319 18.00 -9.73 8.12
N GLU A 320 17.26 -9.08 7.20
CA GLU A 320 17.84 -8.26 6.14
C GLU A 320 18.63 -7.06 6.69
N ILE A 321 18.07 -6.32 7.65
CA ILE A 321 18.78 -5.20 8.30
C ILE A 321 19.92 -5.70 9.16
N THR A 322 19.76 -6.85 9.82
CA THR A 322 20.84 -7.50 10.58
C THR A 322 22.00 -7.89 9.66
N ALA A 323 21.71 -8.43 8.47
CA ALA A 323 22.72 -8.79 7.48
C ALA A 323 23.44 -7.57 6.90
N LEU A 324 22.72 -6.45 6.75
CA LEU A 324 23.29 -5.20 6.24
C LEU A 324 24.20 -4.50 7.27
N THR A 325 23.72 -4.36 8.50
CA THR A 325 24.34 -3.51 9.54
C THR A 325 25.18 -4.30 10.55
N GLY A 326 24.98 -5.61 10.62
CA GLY A 326 25.52 -6.47 11.68
C GLY A 326 24.85 -6.27 13.06
N ILE A 327 23.85 -5.40 13.19
CA ILE A 327 23.18 -5.10 14.45
C ILE A 327 22.03 -6.09 14.67
N THR A 328 22.08 -6.80 15.80
CA THR A 328 21.06 -7.80 16.18
C THR A 328 20.04 -7.23 17.16
N ASN A 329 18.87 -7.87 17.27
CA ASN A 329 17.86 -7.50 18.27
C ASN A 329 18.41 -7.63 19.70
N GLU A 330 19.32 -8.57 19.92
CA GLU A 330 19.99 -8.83 21.20
C GLU A 330 20.93 -7.67 21.58
N MET A 331 21.68 -7.12 20.63
CA MET A 331 22.60 -6.00 20.85
C MET A 331 21.88 -4.72 21.30
N VAL A 332 20.68 -4.48 20.77
CA VAL A 332 19.91 -3.25 21.06
C VAL A 332 18.90 -3.41 22.19
N ARG A 333 18.72 -4.62 22.72
CA ARG A 333 17.68 -4.93 23.73
C ARG A 333 17.80 -4.07 24.98
N ASP A 334 19.03 -3.89 25.46
CA ASP A 334 19.34 -3.16 26.69
C ASP A 334 19.95 -1.78 26.40
N ALA A 335 19.91 -1.34 25.13
CA ALA A 335 20.42 -0.04 24.70
C ALA A 335 19.51 1.11 25.20
N PRO A 336 20.05 2.35 25.28
CA PRO A 336 19.25 3.52 25.64
C PRO A 336 18.02 3.70 24.75
N GLN A 337 16.96 4.27 25.31
CA GLN A 337 15.80 4.64 24.52
C GLN A 337 16.13 5.84 23.62
N MET A 338 15.33 6.03 22.57
CA MET A 338 15.54 7.08 21.57
C MET A 338 15.77 8.47 22.17
N TRP A 339 14.97 8.87 23.15
CA TRP A 339 15.07 10.20 23.76
C TRP A 339 16.38 10.38 24.55
N ASP A 340 16.89 9.33 25.21
CA ASP A 340 18.14 9.37 25.95
C ASP A 340 19.34 9.43 25.00
N ALA A 341 19.33 8.58 23.96
CA ALA A 341 20.35 8.57 22.91
C ALA A 341 20.40 9.92 22.16
N PHE A 342 19.24 10.48 21.82
CA PHE A 342 19.16 11.80 21.18
C PHE A 342 19.70 12.91 22.08
N ASN A 343 19.38 12.91 23.38
CA ASN A 343 19.88 13.92 24.30
C ASN A 343 21.41 13.85 24.44
N ALA A 344 21.97 12.64 24.57
CA ALA A 344 23.41 12.45 24.62
C ALA A 344 24.09 12.90 23.31
N PHE A 345 23.48 12.60 22.16
CA PHE A 345 23.96 13.08 20.86
C PHE A 345 23.89 14.62 20.77
N ALA A 346 22.78 15.22 21.20
CA ALA A 346 22.59 16.66 21.20
C ALA A 346 23.59 17.39 22.12
N ASP A 347 24.00 16.78 23.23
CA ASP A 347 25.08 17.30 24.08
C ASP A 347 26.44 17.17 23.40
N PHE A 348 26.69 16.06 22.71
CA PHE A 348 27.93 15.85 21.98
C PHE A 348 28.12 16.82 20.82
N ILE A 349 27.08 17.13 20.05
CA ILE A 349 27.19 18.00 18.85
C ILE A 349 27.26 19.49 19.18
N GLY A 350 26.81 19.93 20.36
CA GLY A 350 26.74 21.34 20.72
C GLY A 350 26.05 22.18 19.64
N ASP A 351 26.70 23.27 19.23
CA ASP A 351 26.24 24.19 18.17
C ASP A 351 26.98 23.98 16.83
N ASP A 352 27.77 22.91 16.69
CA ASP A 352 28.57 22.67 15.48
C ASP A 352 27.71 22.38 14.24
N ILE A 353 28.28 22.62 13.06
CA ILE A 353 27.66 22.22 11.79
C ILE A 353 27.60 20.69 11.73
N LEU A 354 26.43 20.16 11.42
CA LEU A 354 26.23 18.73 11.18
C LEU A 354 26.49 18.42 9.72
N VAL A 355 27.35 17.45 9.48
CA VAL A 355 27.72 16.98 8.14
C VAL A 355 27.24 15.55 7.97
N GLY A 356 26.46 15.28 6.94
CA GLY A 356 25.97 13.93 6.65
C GLY A 356 26.02 13.62 5.17
N PHE A 357 25.75 12.36 4.83
CA PHE A 357 25.71 11.91 3.44
C PHE A 357 24.27 11.59 3.06
N ASN A 358 23.65 12.38 2.17
CA ASN A 358 22.21 12.27 1.84
C ASN A 358 21.28 12.46 3.08
N ASN A 359 21.79 13.12 4.12
CA ASN A 359 21.12 13.28 5.40
C ASN A 359 19.86 14.14 5.30
N ARG A 360 19.79 15.09 4.36
CA ARG A 360 18.60 15.95 4.18
C ARG A 360 17.34 15.13 3.88
N ASN A 361 17.47 14.03 3.15
CA ASN A 361 16.34 13.19 2.76
C ASN A 361 15.99 12.13 3.82
N TYR A 362 16.91 11.84 4.74
CA TYR A 362 16.81 10.70 5.64
C TYR A 362 17.17 11.03 7.09
N ASP A 363 18.46 11.18 7.39
CA ASP A 363 18.99 11.30 8.75
C ASP A 363 18.50 12.53 9.49
N ASP A 364 18.47 13.69 8.84
CA ASP A 364 17.93 14.94 9.41
C ASP A 364 16.45 14.72 9.81
N ARG A 365 15.69 13.98 8.98
CA ARG A 365 14.27 13.68 9.26
C ARG A 365 14.11 12.72 10.44
N MET A 366 15.02 11.76 10.58
CA MET A 366 15.06 10.86 11.72
C MET A 366 15.42 11.61 13.01
N LEU A 367 16.44 12.48 12.99
CA LEU A 367 16.84 13.31 14.12
C LEU A 367 15.75 14.29 14.54
N MET A 368 15.10 14.98 13.59
CA MET A 368 13.96 15.85 13.90
C MET A 368 12.84 15.08 14.59
N ARG A 369 12.53 13.86 14.10
CA ARG A 369 11.54 13.00 14.75
C ARG A 369 11.98 12.58 16.14
N ALA A 370 13.25 12.19 16.33
CA ALA A 370 13.82 11.85 17.62
C ALA A 370 13.72 13.01 18.62
N GLY A 371 14.11 14.22 18.21
CA GLY A 371 14.04 15.44 19.04
C GLY A 371 12.61 15.78 19.46
N ARG A 372 11.61 15.53 18.61
CA ARG A 372 10.19 15.68 18.98
C ARG A 372 9.79 14.79 20.15
N TYR A 373 10.21 13.52 20.12
CA TYR A 373 9.94 12.57 21.20
C TYR A 373 10.81 12.84 22.44
N ALA A 374 12.02 13.36 22.25
CA ALA A 374 12.91 13.78 23.33
C ALA A 374 12.52 15.13 23.96
N LYS A 375 11.59 15.87 23.33
CA LYS A 375 11.21 17.25 23.70
C LYS A 375 12.38 18.23 23.71
N ARG A 376 13.38 18.01 22.84
CA ARG A 376 14.56 18.86 22.71
C ARG A 376 14.73 19.28 21.27
N ILE A 377 14.82 20.58 21.03
CA ILE A 377 15.07 21.15 19.72
C ILE A 377 16.56 21.39 19.57
N ILE A 378 17.15 20.86 18.50
CA ILE A 378 18.48 21.25 18.02
C ILE A 378 18.35 22.20 16.82
N ARG A 379 19.25 23.18 16.73
CA ARG A 379 19.21 24.26 15.71
C ARG A 379 20.48 24.31 14.86
N ASN A 380 21.29 23.27 14.93
CA ASN A 380 22.52 23.12 14.18
C ASN A 380 22.23 23.29 12.69
N LYS A 381 23.18 23.92 11.98
CA LYS A 381 23.16 23.90 10.52
C LYS A 381 23.49 22.50 10.02
N SER A 382 22.93 22.12 8.88
CA SER A 382 23.12 20.82 8.24
C SER A 382 23.74 20.98 6.86
N PHE A 383 24.76 20.17 6.55
CA PHE A 383 25.46 20.15 5.28
C PHE A 383 25.44 18.73 4.69
N ASP A 384 24.96 18.61 3.44
CA ASP A 384 24.83 17.33 2.74
C ASP A 384 25.98 17.12 1.75
N VAL A 385 26.88 16.20 2.08
CA VAL A 385 28.10 15.91 1.31
C VAL A 385 27.78 15.34 -0.06
N MET A 386 26.70 14.57 -0.22
CA MET A 386 26.31 14.02 -1.52
C MET A 386 25.91 15.14 -2.50
N VAL A 387 25.21 16.16 -1.99
CA VAL A 387 24.83 17.34 -2.80
C VAL A 387 26.06 18.16 -3.17
N TYR A 388 27.02 18.33 -2.25
CA TYR A 388 28.27 19.03 -2.56
C TYR A 388 29.11 18.27 -3.59
N ALA A 389 29.19 16.94 -3.48
CA ALA A 389 29.92 16.08 -4.41
C ALA A 389 29.38 16.11 -5.84
N ASP A 390 28.08 16.40 -6.05
CA ASP A 390 27.50 16.53 -7.39
C ASP A 390 28.21 17.61 -8.24
N ASN A 391 28.79 18.63 -7.61
CA ASN A 391 29.58 19.67 -8.29
C ASN A 391 30.91 19.15 -8.86
N PHE A 392 31.37 17.97 -8.43
CA PHE A 392 32.67 17.40 -8.78
C PHE A 392 32.59 16.23 -9.77
N LYS A 393 31.39 15.90 -10.29
CA LYS A 393 31.17 14.75 -11.20
C LYS A 393 32.14 14.70 -12.39
N GLY A 394 32.36 15.84 -13.04
CA GLY A 394 33.29 15.93 -14.18
C GLY A 394 34.73 15.59 -13.80
N LYS A 395 35.20 16.08 -12.64
CA LYS A 395 36.56 15.81 -12.13
C LYS A 395 36.74 14.37 -11.67
N LEU A 396 35.69 13.81 -11.07
CA LEU A 396 35.66 12.44 -10.59
C LEU A 396 35.43 11.42 -11.72
N GLY A 397 35.16 11.88 -12.96
CA GLY A 397 34.93 11.02 -14.11
C GLY A 397 33.68 10.14 -13.99
N SER A 398 32.70 10.52 -13.16
CA SER A 398 31.49 9.71 -12.92
C SER A 398 30.28 10.27 -13.67
N GLY A 399 29.60 9.38 -14.39
CA GLY A 399 28.29 9.63 -15.00
C GLY A 399 27.11 9.29 -14.09
N ALA A 400 27.35 8.99 -12.80
CA ALA A 400 26.31 8.56 -11.88
C ALA A 400 25.23 9.63 -11.69
N LYS A 401 23.97 9.20 -11.70
CA LYS A 401 22.83 10.09 -11.43
C LYS A 401 22.92 10.69 -10.02
N LYS A 402 23.32 9.87 -9.05
CA LYS A 402 23.65 10.24 -7.67
C LYS A 402 24.77 9.35 -7.16
N PHE A 403 25.68 9.89 -6.37
CA PHE A 403 26.74 9.13 -5.74
C PHE A 403 26.22 8.31 -4.56
N SER A 404 26.75 7.10 -4.40
CA SER A 404 26.72 6.39 -3.12
C SER A 404 27.96 6.73 -2.29
N LEU A 405 27.89 6.57 -0.96
CA LEU A 405 29.04 6.77 -0.08
C LEU A 405 30.21 5.87 -0.49
N LYS A 406 29.91 4.61 -0.83
CA LYS A 406 30.87 3.63 -1.32
C LYS A 406 31.56 4.12 -2.60
N GLU A 407 30.80 4.51 -3.61
CA GLU A 407 31.34 4.99 -4.89
C GLU A 407 32.28 6.19 -4.69
N LEU A 408 31.87 7.20 -3.90
CA LEU A 408 32.73 8.36 -3.65
C LEU A 408 33.97 8.00 -2.85
N SER A 409 33.85 7.12 -1.86
CA SER A 409 35.01 6.66 -1.08
C SER A 409 36.01 5.92 -1.96
N GLU A 410 35.56 5.11 -2.91
CA GLU A 410 36.43 4.40 -3.87
C GLU A 410 37.11 5.38 -4.85
N LEU A 411 36.35 6.33 -5.40
CA LEU A 411 36.89 7.35 -6.33
C LEU A 411 37.94 8.27 -5.68
N LEU A 412 37.82 8.51 -4.37
CA LEU A 412 38.72 9.37 -3.60
C LEU A 412 39.80 8.59 -2.83
N ASP A 413 39.92 7.28 -3.03
CA ASP A 413 40.85 6.38 -2.33
C ASP A 413 40.73 6.46 -0.78
N ILE A 414 39.49 6.58 -0.29
CA ILE A 414 39.15 6.60 1.13
C ILE A 414 38.69 5.21 1.54
N LYS A 415 39.39 4.58 2.49
CA LYS A 415 39.04 3.26 3.01
C LYS A 415 37.89 3.34 4.01
N ASN A 416 36.88 2.50 3.81
CA ASN A 416 35.79 2.24 4.77
C ASN A 416 35.70 0.74 5.09
N PRO A 417 36.50 0.23 6.05
CA PRO A 417 36.58 -1.21 6.32
C PRO A 417 35.36 -1.79 7.04
N GLN A 418 34.46 -0.94 7.56
CA GLN A 418 33.29 -1.33 8.33
C GLN A 418 32.03 -0.61 7.82
N ALA A 419 31.84 -0.61 6.49
CA ALA A 419 30.65 -0.04 5.87
C ALA A 419 29.37 -0.56 6.55
N HIS A 420 28.37 0.31 6.70
CA HIS A 420 27.14 0.03 7.45
C HIS A 420 27.35 -0.12 8.96
N ARG A 421 28.35 0.60 9.48
CA ARG A 421 28.48 0.95 10.89
C ARG A 421 28.51 2.46 10.99
N ALA A 422 27.63 3.03 11.80
CA ALA A 422 27.38 4.46 11.81
C ALA A 422 28.64 5.32 12.04
N VAL A 423 29.56 4.88 12.92
CA VAL A 423 30.82 5.62 13.15
C VAL A 423 31.75 5.56 11.94
N ALA A 424 31.85 4.41 11.28
CA ALA A 424 32.72 4.24 10.12
C ALA A 424 32.22 5.07 8.92
N ASP A 425 30.90 5.11 8.73
CA ASP A 425 30.26 5.90 7.67
C ASP A 425 30.33 7.41 7.97
N ALA A 426 30.22 7.83 9.24
CA ALA A 426 30.46 9.21 9.66
C ALA A 426 31.91 9.67 9.40
N VAL A 427 32.92 8.84 9.76
CA VAL A 427 34.34 9.12 9.50
C VAL A 427 34.62 9.19 7.99
N THR A 428 34.05 8.26 7.22
CA THR A 428 34.18 8.26 5.75
C THR A 428 33.57 9.53 5.16
N THR A 429 32.39 9.93 5.63
CA THR A 429 31.71 11.17 5.21
C THR A 429 32.57 12.41 5.50
N ALA A 430 33.16 12.49 6.70
CA ALA A 430 34.08 13.58 7.05
C ALA A 430 35.29 13.66 6.12
N ARG A 431 35.92 12.51 5.84
CA ARG A 431 37.08 12.43 4.93
C ARG A 431 36.72 12.83 3.50
N ILE A 432 35.56 12.40 3.00
CA ILE A 432 35.06 12.80 1.67
C ILE A 432 34.86 14.31 1.62
N TYR A 433 34.19 14.90 2.61
CA TYR A 433 33.98 16.34 2.67
C TYR A 433 35.30 17.12 2.58
N LEU A 434 36.29 16.73 3.40
CA LEU A 434 37.60 17.39 3.42
C LEU A 434 38.36 17.22 2.10
N LYS A 435 38.29 16.04 1.47
CA LYS A 435 38.90 15.80 0.15
C LYS A 435 38.27 16.64 -0.95
N LEU A 436 36.94 16.76 -0.95
CA LEU A 436 36.24 17.62 -1.90
C LEU A 436 36.58 19.10 -1.67
N LEU A 437 36.72 19.50 -0.41
CA LEU A 437 37.15 20.86 -0.06
C LEU A 437 38.58 21.17 -0.56
N GLU A 438 39.52 20.24 -0.40
CA GLU A 438 40.87 20.37 -0.98
C GLU A 438 40.83 20.52 -2.51
N MET A 439 39.96 19.78 -3.20
CA MET A 439 39.79 19.86 -4.65
C MET A 439 39.14 21.19 -5.11
N ASP A 440 38.33 21.81 -4.26
CA ASP A 440 37.69 23.10 -4.52
C ASP A 440 38.71 24.25 -4.37
N ASP A 441 39.49 24.22 -3.28
CA ASP A 441 40.56 25.19 -3.00
C ASP A 441 41.63 25.21 -4.11
N ILE A 442 41.99 24.05 -4.66
CA ILE A 442 42.94 23.95 -5.78
C ILE A 442 42.42 24.67 -7.03
N ASP A 443 41.12 24.58 -7.30
CA ASP A 443 40.53 25.18 -8.50
C ASP A 443 40.41 26.69 -8.38
N ILE A 444 39.99 27.20 -7.21
CA ILE A 444 39.98 28.64 -6.95
C ILE A 444 41.38 29.23 -7.13
N ASN A 445 42.41 28.56 -6.62
CA ASN A 445 43.79 29.02 -6.80
C ASN A 445 44.23 28.99 -8.27
N LYS A 446 43.83 27.98 -9.06
CA LYS A 446 44.12 27.94 -10.50
C LYS A 446 43.40 29.03 -11.28
N GLU A 447 42.12 29.29 -10.98
CA GLU A 447 41.37 30.37 -11.61
C GLU A 447 41.99 31.74 -11.29
N ILE A 448 42.39 31.98 -10.04
CA ILE A 448 43.10 33.20 -9.65
C ILE A 448 44.44 33.33 -10.37
N ILE A 449 45.25 32.26 -10.45
CA ILE A 449 46.53 32.28 -11.17
C ILE A 449 46.29 32.59 -12.65
N ASN A 450 45.34 31.94 -13.32
CA ASN A 450 45.02 32.21 -14.72
C ASN A 450 44.57 33.66 -14.95
N LEU A 451 43.71 34.20 -14.05
CA LEU A 451 43.28 35.61 -14.13
C LEU A 451 44.44 36.59 -13.92
N LEU A 452 45.39 36.26 -13.04
CA LEU A 452 46.59 37.07 -12.82
C LEU A 452 47.60 36.93 -13.97
N GLU A 453 47.62 35.82 -14.71
CA GLU A 453 48.46 35.66 -15.90
C GLU A 453 47.89 36.41 -17.12
N ASP A 454 46.56 36.46 -17.27
CA ASP A 454 45.89 37.20 -18.35
C ASP A 454 45.99 38.74 -18.20
N ASP A 455 46.11 39.27 -16.98
CA ASP A 455 46.28 40.71 -16.71
C ASP A 455 47.73 41.23 -16.92
N TRP A 456 48.71 40.34 -17.13
CA TRP A 456 50.13 40.68 -17.34
C TRP A 456 50.68 40.32 -18.73
N SER A 457 49.82 39.87 -19.65
CA SER A 457 50.10 39.73 -21.09
C SER A 457 49.45 40.84 -21.90
#